data_AF-A0AA36AFR3-F1
#
_entry.id   AF-A0AA36AFR3-F1
#
_cell.length_a   1.000
_cell.length_b   1.000
_cell.length_c   1.000
_cell.angle_alpha   90.00
_cell.angle_beta   90.00
_cell.angle_gamma   90.00
#
_symmetry.space_group_name_H-M   'P 1'
#
loop_
_entity.id
_entity.type
_entity.pdbx_description
1 polymer ?
#
loop_
_entity_poly.entity_id
_entity_poly.type
_entity_poly.pdbx_seq_one_letter_code
_entity_poly.pdbx_strand_id
1 'polypeptide(L)'
;MNYSAQCTICNFICHPHCIGNMKLTCKTVQKDNFCNEIQGHKFVLTYKKLWTQCEKCHFNLDIFLTPAYKCKGCERESRFCHFSKRFYCINCHSNHSEILPDRVLLHWDFAPDTVCDWSRLVLRYMHSKSFISLDEVSSLVTQLHRELISIERILLEIISYYENLPECKKAFDKILYKIKNCWPNLLETPLHFSLSNFEDIYKCFNCENPSKDLFCPIVIESHEKIIQHVRHNCKTCISKSYSCAICCPVSPDSEINKEFEDVLYPFENSVIKCPDEECTFPVCVHRRCLKKNPDFVCPNCKSKIEDK
;
A
#
# COMPACT_ATOMS: atom_id res chain seq x y z
N MET A 1 28.97 -28.74 -13.97
CA MET A 1 28.05 -27.59 -14.18
C MET A 1 26.91 -27.77 -13.19
N ASN A 2 26.71 -26.82 -12.27
CA ASN A 2 25.76 -26.99 -11.17
C ASN A 2 24.46 -26.26 -11.51
N TYR A 3 23.41 -27.04 -11.76
CA TYR A 3 22.06 -26.56 -12.05
C TYR A 3 21.39 -26.07 -10.75
N SER A 4 20.53 -25.05 -10.86
CA SER A 4 19.69 -24.55 -9.78
C SER A 4 18.24 -24.40 -10.25
N ALA A 5 17.30 -24.72 -9.37
CA ALA A 5 15.86 -24.68 -9.54
C ALA A 5 15.31 -23.45 -8.77
N GLN A 6 14.49 -22.62 -9.42
CA GLN A 6 13.85 -21.43 -8.83
C GLN A 6 12.33 -21.59 -8.67
N CYS A 7 11.79 -21.34 -7.47
CA CYS A 7 10.35 -21.32 -7.21
C CYS A 7 9.69 -20.16 -7.97
N THR A 8 8.62 -20.41 -8.72
CA THR A 8 7.91 -19.39 -9.51
C THR A 8 7.05 -18.43 -8.68
N ILE A 9 6.77 -18.78 -7.43
CA ILE A 9 5.92 -17.97 -6.54
C ILE A 9 6.80 -17.03 -5.71
N CYS A 10 7.80 -17.58 -4.99
CA CYS A 10 8.63 -16.80 -4.07
C CYS A 10 10.07 -16.57 -4.56
N ASN A 11 10.41 -16.97 -5.78
CA ASN A 11 11.75 -16.82 -6.40
C ASN A 11 12.91 -17.46 -5.63
N PHE A 12 12.64 -18.38 -4.71
CA PHE A 12 13.66 -19.11 -3.95
C PHE A 12 14.45 -20.08 -4.86
N ILE A 13 15.79 -20.09 -4.76
CA ILE A 13 16.69 -20.86 -5.63
C ILE A 13 17.43 -21.95 -4.83
N CYS A 14 17.41 -23.21 -5.28
CA CYS A 14 18.18 -24.32 -4.71
C CYS A 14 18.73 -25.26 -5.78
N HIS A 15 19.57 -26.25 -5.45
CA HIS A 15 19.96 -27.27 -6.43
C HIS A 15 18.81 -28.27 -6.67
N PRO A 16 18.62 -28.78 -7.91
CA PRO A 16 17.59 -29.77 -8.22
C PRO A 16 17.66 -31.02 -7.35
N HIS A 17 18.87 -31.49 -7.02
CA HIS A 17 19.06 -32.66 -6.16
C HIS A 17 18.77 -32.38 -4.67
N CYS A 18 18.77 -31.11 -4.24
CA CYS A 18 18.44 -30.74 -2.87
C CYS A 18 16.92 -30.64 -2.62
N ILE A 19 16.08 -30.61 -3.66
CA ILE A 19 14.62 -30.45 -3.57
C ILE A 19 14.00 -31.49 -2.63
N GLY A 20 14.40 -32.76 -2.75
CA GLY A 20 13.84 -33.86 -1.93
C GLY A 20 14.25 -33.84 -0.45
N ASN A 21 15.32 -33.12 -0.09
CA ASN A 21 15.86 -33.05 1.28
C ASN A 21 15.51 -31.73 1.99
N MET A 22 14.80 -30.82 1.32
CA MET A 22 14.45 -29.52 1.88
C MET A 22 13.26 -29.62 2.83
N LYS A 23 13.45 -29.22 4.09
CA LYS A 23 12.38 -29.00 5.08
C LYS A 23 11.81 -27.57 5.09
N LEU A 24 11.99 -26.82 4.00
CA LEU A 24 11.48 -25.46 3.87
C LEU A 24 10.12 -25.50 3.18
N THR A 25 9.05 -25.33 3.94
CA THR A 25 7.71 -25.09 3.38
C THR A 25 7.66 -23.69 2.79
N CYS A 26 7.09 -23.57 1.59
CA CYS A 26 6.75 -22.27 1.01
C CYS A 26 5.72 -21.59 1.94
N LYS A 27 6.17 -20.64 2.76
CA LYS A 27 5.32 -19.98 3.77
C LYS A 27 4.14 -19.21 3.14
N THR A 28 4.23 -18.87 1.86
CA THR A 28 3.17 -18.27 1.06
C THR A 28 1.88 -19.12 0.98
N VAL A 29 1.96 -20.44 1.15
CA VAL A 29 0.82 -21.36 0.94
C VAL A 29 0.15 -21.80 2.26
N GLN A 30 0.50 -21.21 3.41
CA GLN A 30 -0.07 -21.60 4.71
C GLN A 30 -1.45 -20.96 5.01
N LYS A 31 -2.42 -21.12 4.10
CA LYS A 31 -3.84 -21.02 4.44
C LYS A 31 -4.65 -22.11 3.73
N ASP A 32 -5.02 -23.12 4.53
CA ASP A 32 -6.21 -23.97 4.43
C ASP A 32 -6.63 -24.50 3.06
N ASN A 33 -5.69 -25.10 2.32
CA ASN A 33 -6.01 -26.23 1.46
C ASN A 33 -4.83 -27.19 1.41
N PHE A 34 -5.12 -28.47 1.66
CA PHE A 34 -4.21 -29.60 1.55
C PHE A 34 -3.31 -29.48 0.30
N CYS A 35 -1.99 -29.51 0.49
CA CYS A 35 -1.07 -29.81 -0.58
C CYS A 35 -0.12 -30.92 -0.11
N ASN A 36 -0.59 -32.16 -0.25
CA ASN A 36 0.26 -33.35 -0.16
C ASN A 36 1.18 -33.52 -1.39
N GLU A 37 1.30 -32.50 -2.23
CA GLU A 37 2.07 -32.55 -3.47
C GLU A 37 3.13 -31.44 -3.50
N ILE A 38 4.22 -31.68 -2.77
CA ILE A 38 5.51 -30.99 -2.97
C ILE A 38 6.07 -31.28 -4.40
N GLN A 39 5.41 -32.10 -5.21
CA GLN A 39 5.83 -32.53 -6.54
C GLN A 39 5.41 -31.60 -7.71
N GLY A 40 4.60 -30.56 -7.48
CA GLY A 40 3.95 -29.80 -8.57
C GLY A 40 4.57 -28.48 -9.02
N HIS A 41 5.68 -28.01 -8.45
CA HIS A 41 6.20 -26.67 -8.78
C HIS A 41 7.04 -26.67 -10.08
N LYS A 42 6.67 -25.80 -11.02
CA LYS A 42 7.36 -25.64 -12.32
C LYS A 42 8.58 -24.72 -12.14
N PHE A 43 9.74 -25.29 -11.80
CA PHE A 43 10.97 -24.52 -11.61
C PHE A 43 11.54 -24.02 -12.95
N VAL A 44 11.94 -22.75 -13.04
CA VAL A 44 12.70 -22.22 -14.18
C VAL A 44 14.20 -22.36 -13.88
N LEU A 45 14.95 -22.91 -14.83
CA LEU A 45 16.39 -23.14 -14.73
C LEU A 45 17.14 -21.83 -15.02
N THR A 46 17.80 -21.28 -14.00
CA THR A 46 18.68 -20.11 -14.16
C THR A 46 19.95 -20.35 -13.34
N TYR A 47 21.13 -20.18 -13.94
CA TYR A 47 22.43 -20.58 -13.38
C TYR A 47 23.05 -19.51 -12.45
N LYS A 48 23.53 -19.89 -11.25
CA LYS A 48 24.66 -19.21 -10.56
C LYS A 48 25.35 -20.10 -9.51
N LYS A 49 26.65 -19.82 -9.34
CA LYS A 49 27.73 -20.50 -8.55
C LYS A 49 27.31 -20.90 -7.12
N LEU A 50 27.74 -22.09 -6.67
CA LEU A 50 27.72 -22.51 -5.26
C LEU A 50 28.46 -21.46 -4.40
N TRP A 51 27.80 -20.91 -3.37
CA TRP A 51 28.33 -19.83 -2.54
C TRP A 51 29.26 -20.34 -1.43
N THR A 52 30.44 -20.86 -1.78
CA THR A 52 31.40 -21.45 -0.83
C THR A 52 32.11 -20.42 0.07
N GLN A 53 31.67 -19.16 0.10
CA GLN A 53 32.28 -18.07 0.86
C GLN A 53 31.21 -17.18 1.47
N CYS A 54 31.48 -16.67 2.68
CA CYS A 54 30.69 -15.64 3.33
C CYS A 54 30.73 -14.38 2.45
N GLU A 55 29.56 -13.83 2.12
CA GLU A 55 29.50 -12.67 1.23
C GLU A 55 30.22 -11.44 1.78
N LYS A 56 30.21 -11.25 3.09
CA LYS A 56 30.72 -10.02 3.72
C LYS A 56 32.23 -10.06 3.95
N CYS A 57 32.76 -11.19 4.40
CA CYS A 57 34.18 -11.31 4.79
C CYS A 57 34.98 -12.24 3.89
N HIS A 58 34.36 -12.79 2.84
CA HIS A 58 34.95 -13.76 1.89
C HIS A 58 35.54 -15.02 2.54
N PHE A 59 35.25 -15.27 3.82
CA PHE A 59 35.70 -16.46 4.53
C PHE A 59 35.05 -17.72 3.95
N ASN A 60 35.82 -18.77 3.69
CA ASN A 60 35.31 -20.01 3.11
C ASN A 60 34.30 -20.71 4.03
N LEU A 61 33.10 -20.95 3.50
CA LEU A 61 32.05 -21.75 4.10
C LEU A 61 32.16 -23.14 3.44
N ASP A 62 32.53 -24.18 4.18
CA ASP A 62 32.62 -25.54 3.62
C ASP A 62 31.20 -26.08 3.36
N ILE A 63 30.78 -26.12 2.08
CA ILE A 63 29.45 -26.60 1.63
C ILE A 63 29.56 -28.04 1.09
N PHE A 64 30.17 -28.94 1.87
CA PHE A 64 30.16 -30.37 1.55
C PHE A 64 28.98 -31.05 2.27
N LEU A 65 27.86 -31.16 1.53
CA LEU A 65 26.68 -32.03 1.70
C LEU A 65 26.56 -32.84 3.00
N THR A 66 26.54 -32.15 4.15
CA THR A 66 26.20 -32.71 5.47
C THR A 66 25.22 -31.74 6.16
N PRO A 67 24.37 -32.22 7.09
CA PRO A 67 23.15 -31.50 7.50
C PRO A 67 23.38 -30.22 8.32
N ALA A 68 24.61 -29.90 8.67
CA ALA A 68 24.97 -28.70 9.42
C ALA A 68 26.21 -28.07 8.78
N TYR A 69 25.97 -26.97 8.06
CA TYR A 69 26.96 -26.20 7.31
C TYR A 69 28.05 -25.66 8.24
N LYS A 70 29.18 -26.33 8.44
CA LYS A 70 30.24 -25.86 9.37
C LYS A 70 31.36 -25.13 8.64
N CYS A 71 31.85 -24.06 9.26
CA CYS A 71 32.94 -23.22 8.79
C CYS A 71 34.31 -23.86 9.12
N LYS A 72 35.28 -23.93 8.20
CA LYS A 72 36.60 -24.53 8.51
C LYS A 72 37.46 -23.53 9.28
N GLY A 73 37.60 -23.72 10.60
CA GLY A 73 38.42 -22.87 11.49
C GLY A 73 37.65 -22.30 12.69
N CYS A 74 36.33 -22.33 12.67
CA CYS A 74 35.50 -22.25 13.86
C CYS A 74 34.48 -23.38 13.78
N GLU A 75 34.29 -24.18 14.81
CA GLU A 75 33.35 -25.33 14.80
C GLU A 75 31.87 -24.94 14.62
N ARG A 76 31.59 -23.73 14.12
CA ARG A 76 30.32 -23.02 14.16
C ARG A 76 29.64 -23.05 12.80
N GLU A 77 28.32 -23.14 12.85
CA GLU A 77 27.42 -23.32 11.70
C GLU A 77 27.26 -22.03 10.86
N SER A 78 27.11 -22.16 9.55
CA SER A 78 26.76 -21.05 8.66
C SER A 78 25.25 -20.80 8.70
N ARG A 79 24.86 -19.54 8.48
CA ARG A 79 23.47 -19.08 8.60
C ARG A 79 23.02 -18.43 7.30
N PHE A 80 21.80 -18.74 6.88
CA PHE A 80 21.21 -18.22 5.65
C PHE A 80 20.46 -16.91 5.93
N CYS A 81 20.85 -15.83 5.25
CA CYS A 81 20.13 -14.56 5.31
C CYS A 81 18.97 -14.58 4.31
N HIS A 82 17.74 -14.45 4.81
CA HIS A 82 16.55 -14.48 3.97
C HIS A 82 16.32 -13.19 3.18
N PHE A 83 16.99 -12.08 3.52
CA PHE A 83 16.92 -10.84 2.74
C PHE A 83 17.88 -10.87 1.55
N SER A 84 19.17 -11.08 1.78
CA SER A 84 20.18 -11.09 0.71
C SER A 84 20.24 -12.42 -0.05
N LYS A 85 19.54 -13.45 0.43
CA LYS A 85 19.50 -14.83 -0.11
C LYS A 85 20.89 -15.49 -0.18
N ARG A 86 21.75 -15.19 0.79
CA ARG A 86 23.16 -15.66 0.84
C ARG A 86 23.50 -16.24 2.22
N PHE A 87 24.54 -17.07 2.27
CA PHE A 87 25.08 -17.62 3.51
C PHE A 87 26.15 -16.73 4.13
N TYR A 88 26.16 -16.67 5.46
CA TYR A 88 27.08 -15.87 6.26
C TYR A 88 27.61 -16.71 7.43
N CYS A 89 28.84 -16.42 7.86
CA CYS A 89 29.37 -16.99 9.09
C CYS A 89 28.68 -16.40 10.32
N ILE A 90 28.77 -17.07 11.47
CA ILE A 90 28.16 -16.63 12.74
C ILE A 90 28.59 -15.24 13.22
N ASN A 91 29.75 -14.73 12.79
CA ASN A 91 30.22 -13.38 13.14
C ASN A 91 29.55 -12.29 12.30
N CYS A 92 28.95 -12.65 11.15
CA CYS A 92 28.28 -11.72 10.25
C CYS A 92 26.76 -11.88 10.27
N HIS A 93 26.27 -12.87 11.02
CA HIS A 93 24.86 -13.23 11.07
C HIS A 93 24.51 -13.74 12.46
N SER A 94 23.95 -12.88 13.29
CA SER A 94 23.67 -13.17 14.69
C SER A 94 22.32 -13.89 14.93
N ASN A 95 21.66 -14.38 13.87
CA ASN A 95 20.33 -15.02 13.92
C ASN A 95 19.21 -14.08 14.39
N HIS A 96 19.43 -12.78 14.29
CA HIS A 96 18.34 -11.82 14.42
C HIS A 96 17.40 -11.95 13.23
N SER A 97 16.13 -11.68 13.48
CA SER A 97 15.09 -11.69 12.47
C SER A 97 14.50 -10.31 12.29
N GLU A 98 14.13 -9.99 11.06
CA GLU A 98 13.46 -8.74 10.69
C GLU A 98 12.34 -9.07 9.69
N ILE A 99 11.37 -8.18 9.56
CA ILE A 99 10.31 -8.28 8.54
C ILE A 99 10.94 -8.01 7.17
N LEU A 100 10.57 -8.82 6.17
CA LEU A 100 11.15 -8.73 4.84
C LEU A 100 10.19 -8.03 3.87
N PRO A 101 10.62 -6.96 3.18
CA PRO A 101 9.76 -6.22 2.25
C PRO A 101 9.19 -7.10 1.14
N ASP A 102 9.99 -8.01 0.56
CA ASP A 102 9.52 -8.92 -0.49
C ASP A 102 8.37 -9.81 -0.01
N ARG A 103 8.38 -10.26 1.25
CA ARG A 103 7.28 -11.04 1.84
C ARG A 103 6.03 -10.20 2.09
N VAL A 104 6.18 -8.96 2.56
CA VAL A 104 5.05 -8.05 2.77
C VAL A 104 4.38 -7.70 1.44
N LEU A 105 5.14 -7.29 0.43
CA LEU A 105 4.59 -6.77 -0.83
C LEU A 105 4.03 -7.85 -1.75
N LEU A 106 4.64 -9.04 -1.75
CA LEU A 106 4.22 -10.14 -2.62
C LEU A 106 3.22 -11.08 -1.95
N HIS A 107 3.20 -11.15 -0.62
CA HIS A 107 2.46 -12.19 0.10
C HIS A 107 1.68 -11.69 1.32
N TRP A 108 1.72 -10.38 1.62
CA TRP A 108 1.11 -9.78 2.81
C TRP A 108 1.51 -10.47 4.12
N ASP A 109 2.79 -10.87 4.19
CA ASP A 109 3.33 -11.71 5.24
C ASP A 109 4.34 -10.93 6.09
N PHE A 110 3.94 -10.67 7.34
CA PHE A 110 4.68 -9.88 8.32
C PHE A 110 5.46 -10.75 9.32
N ALA A 111 5.53 -12.07 9.12
CA ALA A 111 6.31 -12.91 10.02
C ALA A 111 7.82 -12.67 9.79
N PRO A 112 8.60 -12.35 10.84
CA PRO A 112 10.01 -12.03 10.67
C PRO A 112 10.81 -13.26 10.22
N ASP A 113 11.89 -13.03 9.48
CA ASP A 113 12.84 -14.10 9.13
C ASP A 113 14.28 -13.70 9.39
N THR A 114 15.12 -14.72 9.55
CA THR A 114 16.52 -14.55 9.94
C THR A 114 17.32 -13.84 8.86
N VAL A 115 18.09 -12.83 9.27
CA VAL A 115 18.89 -11.99 8.38
C VAL A 115 20.31 -11.79 8.93
N CYS A 116 21.25 -11.55 8.02
CA CYS A 116 22.60 -11.17 8.42
C CYS A 116 22.63 -9.78 9.06
N ASP A 117 23.64 -9.50 9.85
CA ASP A 117 23.69 -8.29 10.68
C ASP A 117 23.72 -7.01 9.83
N TRP A 118 24.30 -7.08 8.63
CA TRP A 118 24.27 -5.96 7.68
C TRP A 118 22.88 -5.74 7.08
N SER A 119 22.23 -6.82 6.61
CA SER A 119 20.86 -6.74 6.08
C SER A 119 19.87 -6.24 7.12
N ARG A 120 20.06 -6.61 8.39
CA ARG A 120 19.28 -6.08 9.51
C ARG A 120 19.38 -4.55 9.63
N LEU A 121 20.58 -3.98 9.52
CA LEU A 121 20.76 -2.53 9.58
C LEU A 121 20.04 -1.83 8.42
N VAL A 122 20.14 -2.40 7.21
CA VAL A 122 19.44 -1.89 6.02
C VAL A 122 17.93 -1.95 6.21
N LEU A 123 17.40 -3.10 6.63
CA LEU A 123 15.96 -3.29 6.84
C LEU A 123 15.41 -2.34 7.90
N ARG A 124 16.12 -2.13 9.02
CA ARG A 124 15.73 -1.16 10.06
C ARG A 124 15.74 0.27 9.55
N TYR A 125 16.71 0.62 8.71
CA TYR A 125 16.73 1.93 8.08
C TYR A 125 15.52 2.11 7.15
N MET A 126 15.24 1.12 6.29
CA MET A 126 14.10 1.14 5.37
C MET A 126 12.75 1.10 6.10
N HIS A 127 12.69 0.48 7.29
CA HIS A 127 11.47 0.24 8.04
C HIS A 127 10.64 1.51 8.31
N SER A 128 11.34 2.61 8.61
CA SER A 128 10.76 3.92 8.92
C SER A 128 10.71 4.89 7.74
N LYS A 129 11.14 4.45 6.55
CA LYS A 129 11.27 5.33 5.39
C LYS A 129 10.22 5.01 4.33
N SER A 130 9.52 6.05 3.90
CA SER A 130 8.50 5.99 2.87
C SER A 130 9.12 5.92 1.47
N PHE A 131 9.49 4.72 1.03
CA PHE A 131 10.09 4.49 -0.29
C PHE A 131 9.31 3.52 -1.17
N ILE A 132 8.28 2.86 -0.64
CA ILE A 132 7.59 1.78 -1.34
C ILE A 132 6.31 2.35 -1.96
N SER A 133 6.22 2.36 -3.29
CA SER A 133 4.98 2.69 -3.98
C SER A 133 3.95 1.55 -3.79
N LEU A 134 2.65 1.88 -3.72
CA LEU A 134 1.60 0.86 -3.80
C LEU A 134 1.63 0.09 -5.14
N ASP A 135 2.16 0.68 -6.20
CA ASP A 135 2.36 0.00 -7.49
C ASP A 135 3.36 -1.16 -7.40
N GLU A 136 4.23 -1.16 -6.38
CA GLU A 136 5.18 -2.25 -6.11
C GLU A 136 4.53 -3.41 -5.34
N VAL A 137 3.33 -3.20 -4.77
CA VAL A 137 2.54 -4.25 -4.13
C VAL A 137 1.96 -5.16 -5.22
N SER A 138 2.07 -6.47 -5.04
CA SER A 138 1.53 -7.40 -6.03
C SER A 138 0.02 -7.21 -6.19
N SER A 139 -0.46 -7.32 -7.43
CA SER A 139 -1.89 -7.18 -7.75
C SER A 139 -2.77 -8.15 -6.95
N LEU A 140 -2.25 -9.35 -6.65
CA LEU A 140 -2.93 -10.33 -5.80
C LEU A 140 -3.12 -9.81 -4.38
N VAL A 141 -2.08 -9.24 -3.77
CA VAL A 141 -2.18 -8.65 -2.43
C VAL A 141 -3.18 -7.50 -2.42
N THR A 142 -3.10 -6.58 -3.39
CA THR A 142 -4.05 -5.46 -3.50
C THR A 142 -5.49 -5.92 -3.68
N GLN A 143 -5.72 -7.02 -4.41
CA GLN A 143 -7.05 -7.61 -4.59
C GLN A 143 -7.59 -8.26 -3.30
N LEU A 144 -6.72 -8.96 -2.56
CA LEU A 144 -7.10 -9.66 -1.33
C LEU A 144 -7.23 -8.72 -0.12
N HIS A 145 -6.48 -7.62 -0.11
CA HIS A 145 -6.42 -6.67 1.00
C HIS A 145 -6.94 -5.29 0.55
N ARG A 146 -8.27 -5.18 0.41
CA ARG A 146 -8.96 -3.96 -0.06
C ARG A 146 -8.79 -2.76 0.88
N GLU A 147 -8.30 -3.00 2.07
CA GLU A 147 -7.91 -2.00 3.06
C GLU A 147 -6.84 -1.06 2.50
N LEU A 148 -5.89 -1.58 1.72
CA LEU A 148 -4.85 -0.79 1.04
C LEU A 148 -5.47 0.25 0.11
N ILE A 149 -6.39 -0.19 -0.75
CA ILE A 149 -7.13 0.66 -1.69
C ILE A 149 -7.96 1.70 -0.93
N SER A 150 -8.54 1.30 0.21
CA SER A 150 -9.36 2.19 1.03
C SER A 150 -8.54 3.33 1.65
N ILE A 151 -7.37 3.01 2.21
CA ILE A 151 -6.46 4.01 2.78
C ILE A 151 -5.87 4.90 1.70
N GLU A 152 -5.48 4.33 0.56
CA GLU A 152 -5.03 5.08 -0.61
C GLU A 152 -6.07 6.12 -1.04
N ARG A 153 -7.32 5.70 -1.23
CA ARG A 153 -8.41 6.59 -1.61
C ARG A 153 -8.59 7.74 -0.60
N ILE A 154 -8.56 7.44 0.69
CA ILE A 154 -8.71 8.45 1.75
C ILE A 154 -7.56 9.47 1.69
N LEU A 155 -6.33 9.02 1.49
CA LEU A 155 -5.17 9.92 1.36
C LEU A 155 -5.29 10.83 0.14
N LEU A 156 -5.72 10.28 -1.00
CA LEU A 156 -5.95 11.06 -2.22
C LEU A 156 -7.08 12.08 -2.02
N GLU A 157 -8.15 11.73 -1.29
CA GLU A 157 -9.22 12.67 -0.93
C GLU A 157 -8.70 13.80 -0.03
N ILE A 158 -7.92 13.47 1.02
CA ILE A 158 -7.28 14.48 1.89
C ILE A 158 -6.45 15.46 1.06
N ILE A 159 -5.62 14.95 0.15
CA ILE A 159 -4.75 15.78 -0.69
C ILE A 159 -5.60 16.65 -1.62
N SER A 160 -6.62 16.08 -2.24
CA SER A 160 -7.53 16.82 -3.12
C SER A 160 -8.20 17.99 -2.38
N TYR A 161 -8.71 17.80 -1.16
CA TYR A 161 -9.24 18.92 -0.36
C TYR A 161 -8.16 19.95 0.00
N TYR A 162 -6.98 19.49 0.40
CA TYR A 162 -5.88 20.36 0.79
C TYR A 162 -5.39 21.27 -0.36
N GLU A 163 -5.35 20.74 -1.58
CA GLU A 163 -4.93 21.47 -2.78
C GLU A 163 -6.02 22.41 -3.30
N ASN A 164 -7.28 21.97 -3.31
CA ASN A 164 -8.38 22.69 -3.94
C ASN A 164 -9.08 23.72 -3.03
N LEU A 165 -8.78 23.74 -1.72
CA LEU A 165 -9.33 24.69 -0.76
C LEU A 165 -8.23 25.48 -0.02
N PRO A 166 -7.46 26.32 -0.73
CA PRO A 166 -6.28 26.99 -0.18
C PRO A 166 -6.57 27.93 1.01
N GLU A 167 -7.78 28.49 1.09
CA GLU A 167 -8.20 29.40 2.17
C GLU A 167 -8.24 28.69 3.52
N CYS A 168 -8.42 27.37 3.52
CA CYS A 168 -8.51 26.55 4.72
C CYS A 168 -7.21 25.79 5.03
N LYS A 169 -6.12 26.02 4.30
CA LYS A 169 -4.82 25.34 4.54
C LYS A 169 -4.37 25.39 6.00
N LYS A 170 -4.49 26.54 6.67
CA LYS A 170 -4.15 26.67 8.10
C LYS A 170 -5.00 25.78 9.02
N ALA A 171 -6.28 25.56 8.69
CA ALA A 171 -7.15 24.66 9.44
C ALA A 171 -6.78 23.20 9.16
N PHE A 172 -6.53 22.85 7.90
CA PHE A 172 -6.07 21.53 7.51
C PHE A 172 -4.71 21.18 8.11
N ASP A 173 -3.76 22.11 8.17
CA ASP A 173 -2.46 21.92 8.83
C ASP A 173 -2.59 21.49 10.29
N LYS A 174 -3.57 22.06 11.00
CA LYS A 174 -3.87 21.66 12.38
C LYS A 174 -4.47 20.26 12.46
N ILE A 175 -5.38 19.91 11.55
CA ILE A 175 -6.00 18.58 11.48
C ILE A 175 -4.97 17.51 11.09
N LEU A 176 -4.06 17.85 10.18
CA LEU A 176 -3.05 16.97 9.61
C LEU A 176 -1.73 16.98 10.38
N TYR A 177 -1.65 17.66 11.53
CA TYR A 177 -0.42 17.81 12.31
C TYR A 177 0.25 16.47 12.64
N LYS A 178 -0.52 15.46 13.08
CA LYS A 178 0.01 14.12 13.35
C LYS A 178 0.59 13.48 12.08
N ILE A 179 -0.14 13.56 10.96
CA ILE A 179 0.31 13.00 9.67
C ILE A 179 1.61 13.67 9.22
N LYS A 180 1.69 15.01 9.26
CA LYS A 180 2.89 15.74 8.84
C LYS A 180 4.12 15.46 9.71
N ASN A 181 3.94 15.19 11.00
CA ASN A 181 5.07 14.88 11.88
C ASN A 181 5.52 13.43 11.80
N CYS A 182 4.58 12.49 11.69
CA CYS A 182 4.89 11.07 11.66
C CYS A 182 5.29 10.58 10.25
N TRP A 183 4.69 11.17 9.20
CA TRP A 183 4.89 10.81 7.80
C TRP A 183 4.98 12.07 6.92
N PRO A 184 6.06 12.87 7.05
CA PRO A 184 6.19 14.19 6.41
C PRO A 184 6.01 14.16 4.90
N ASN A 185 6.45 13.10 4.23
CA ASN A 185 6.40 12.98 2.77
C ASN A 185 5.04 12.49 2.25
N LEU A 186 4.11 12.08 3.12
CA LEU A 186 2.87 11.41 2.70
C LEU A 186 1.96 12.31 1.87
N LEU A 187 1.99 13.62 2.12
CA LEU A 187 1.18 14.61 1.42
C LEU A 187 1.88 15.20 0.17
N GLU A 188 3.20 15.07 0.07
CA GLU A 188 4.01 15.60 -1.05
C GLU A 188 4.24 14.55 -2.12
N THR A 189 4.56 13.33 -1.69
CA THR A 189 4.67 12.14 -2.53
C THR A 189 3.63 11.14 -2.05
N PRO A 190 2.33 11.36 -2.35
CA PRO A 190 1.33 10.37 -2.06
C PRO A 190 1.73 9.00 -2.62
N LEU A 191 1.22 7.95 -1.99
CA LEU A 191 1.40 6.56 -2.40
C LEU A 191 2.76 5.93 -2.07
N HIS A 192 3.68 6.66 -1.41
CA HIS A 192 4.91 6.07 -0.88
C HIS A 192 4.74 5.71 0.60
N PHE A 193 4.78 4.42 0.89
CA PHE A 193 4.61 3.86 2.23
C PHE A 193 5.94 3.33 2.77
N SER A 194 6.07 3.34 4.09
CA SER A 194 7.11 2.62 4.81
C SER A 194 6.63 1.21 5.18
N LEU A 195 7.54 0.31 5.53
CA LEU A 195 7.14 -1.01 6.07
C LEU A 195 6.32 -0.88 7.36
N SER A 196 6.64 0.11 8.20
CA SER A 196 5.85 0.43 9.39
C SER A 196 4.41 0.80 9.05
N ASN A 197 4.16 1.49 7.93
CA ASN A 197 2.79 1.79 7.51
C ASN A 197 2.02 0.52 7.13
N PHE A 198 2.64 -0.39 6.37
CA PHE A 198 2.02 -1.67 6.03
C PHE A 198 1.72 -2.52 7.27
N GLU A 199 2.62 -2.53 8.25
CA GLU A 199 2.37 -3.18 9.54
C GLU A 199 1.22 -2.56 10.31
N ASP A 200 1.15 -1.22 10.34
CA ASP A 200 0.05 -0.53 11.01
C ASP A 200 -1.27 -0.85 10.33
N ILE A 201 -1.31 -0.86 8.99
CA ILE A 201 -2.48 -1.31 8.22
C ILE A 201 -2.86 -2.72 8.64
N TYR A 202 -1.91 -3.67 8.62
CA TYR A 202 -2.17 -5.05 9.05
C TYR A 202 -2.75 -5.12 10.48
N LYS A 203 -2.15 -4.40 11.45
CA LYS A 203 -2.62 -4.36 12.84
C LYS A 203 -4.03 -3.77 12.96
N CYS A 204 -4.36 -2.76 12.15
CA CYS A 204 -5.67 -2.10 12.20
C CYS A 204 -6.82 -3.02 11.82
N PHE A 205 -6.58 -3.96 10.91
CA PHE A 205 -7.64 -4.84 10.39
C PHE A 205 -7.61 -6.25 10.95
N ASN A 206 -6.50 -6.65 11.60
CA ASN A 206 -6.34 -8.02 12.10
C ASN A 206 -6.25 -8.12 13.64
N CYS A 207 -6.18 -7.01 14.38
CA CYS A 207 -6.17 -7.03 15.84
C CYS A 207 -7.52 -6.61 16.42
N GLU A 208 -7.96 -7.26 17.51
CA GLU A 208 -9.30 -7.03 18.10
C GLU A 208 -9.50 -5.63 18.71
N ASN A 209 -8.44 -4.85 18.94
CA ASN A 209 -8.52 -3.45 19.40
C ASN A 209 -7.26 -2.69 18.97
N PRO A 210 -7.18 -2.19 17.72
CA PRO A 210 -6.01 -1.46 17.26
C PRO A 210 -5.85 -0.14 18.02
N SER A 211 -4.61 0.23 18.32
CA SER A 211 -4.31 1.51 18.97
C SER A 211 -4.75 2.67 18.08
N LYS A 212 -5.35 3.71 18.68
CA LYS A 212 -5.76 4.94 17.98
C LYS A 212 -4.58 5.76 17.46
N ASP A 213 -3.37 5.48 17.94
CA ASP A 213 -2.16 6.15 17.48
C ASP A 213 -1.47 5.43 16.31
N LEU A 214 -2.07 4.36 15.79
CA LEU A 214 -1.62 3.73 14.54
C LEU A 214 -1.92 4.60 13.32
N PHE A 215 -1.20 4.34 12.24
CA PHE A 215 -1.37 5.02 10.96
C PHE A 215 -2.82 5.14 10.47
N CYS A 216 -3.55 4.02 10.36
CA CYS A 216 -4.88 4.06 9.74
C CYS A 216 -5.90 4.87 10.56
N PRO A 217 -6.04 4.68 11.88
CA PRO A 217 -6.93 5.51 12.70
C PRO A 217 -6.64 7.00 12.58
N ILE A 218 -5.36 7.39 12.56
CA ILE A 218 -4.97 8.80 12.40
C ILE A 218 -5.40 9.33 11.02
N VAL A 219 -5.16 8.57 9.94
CA VAL A 219 -5.55 8.96 8.59
C VAL A 219 -7.08 9.10 8.46
N ILE A 220 -7.82 8.13 8.98
CA ILE A 220 -9.30 8.12 8.95
C ILE A 220 -9.86 9.27 9.77
N GLU A 221 -9.39 9.47 11.01
CA GLU A 221 -9.83 10.56 11.89
C GLU A 221 -9.53 11.94 11.28
N SER A 222 -8.33 12.11 10.70
CA SER A 222 -7.98 13.34 10.00
C SER A 222 -8.88 13.60 8.79
N HIS A 223 -9.21 12.55 8.02
CA HIS A 223 -10.15 12.66 6.91
C HIS A 223 -11.54 13.09 7.39
N GLU A 224 -12.09 12.42 8.39
CA GLU A 224 -13.41 12.76 8.96
C GLU A 224 -13.47 14.21 9.44
N LYS A 225 -12.41 14.69 10.10
CA LYS A 225 -12.30 16.09 10.54
C LYS A 225 -12.23 17.08 9.36
N ILE A 226 -11.55 16.72 8.28
CA ILE A 226 -11.54 17.54 7.05
C ILE A 226 -12.93 17.60 6.46
N ILE A 227 -13.59 16.45 6.30
CA ILE A 227 -14.96 16.38 5.77
C ILE A 227 -15.91 17.21 6.63
N GLN A 228 -15.85 17.06 7.95
CA GLN A 228 -16.68 17.82 8.88
C GLN A 228 -16.41 19.34 8.78
N HIS A 229 -15.14 19.73 8.64
CA HIS A 229 -14.77 21.12 8.42
C HIS A 229 -15.36 21.67 7.12
N VAL A 230 -15.15 20.97 6.02
CA VAL A 230 -15.51 21.39 4.67
C VAL A 230 -17.03 21.46 4.50
N ARG A 231 -17.76 20.46 5.02
CA ARG A 231 -19.21 20.30 4.79
C ARG A 231 -20.09 20.99 5.83
N HIS A 232 -19.62 21.18 7.06
CA HIS A 232 -20.48 21.66 8.16
C HIS A 232 -19.94 22.90 8.88
N ASN A 233 -18.63 22.96 9.14
CA ASN A 233 -18.11 23.97 10.07
C ASN A 233 -17.64 25.26 9.36
N CYS A 234 -17.22 25.18 8.10
CA CYS A 234 -16.58 26.29 7.39
C CYS A 234 -17.48 26.90 6.32
N LYS A 235 -18.03 28.10 6.60
CA LYS A 235 -18.85 28.86 5.65
C LYS A 235 -18.13 29.14 4.32
N THR A 236 -16.81 29.37 4.34
CA THR A 236 -15.99 29.61 3.15
C THR A 236 -15.88 28.36 2.26
N CYS A 237 -15.74 27.18 2.86
CA CYS A 237 -15.75 25.93 2.10
C CYS A 237 -17.15 25.64 1.52
N ILE A 238 -18.19 25.85 2.34
CA ILE A 238 -19.58 25.59 1.93
C ILE A 238 -19.98 26.53 0.79
N SER A 239 -19.55 27.79 0.79
CA SER A 239 -19.85 28.73 -0.30
C SER A 239 -19.23 28.36 -1.65
N LYS A 240 -18.24 27.44 -1.66
CA LYS A 240 -17.62 26.92 -2.88
C LYS A 240 -18.22 25.59 -3.36
N SER A 241 -19.16 25.03 -2.61
CA SER A 241 -19.85 23.80 -2.99
C SER A 241 -20.90 24.05 -4.07
N TYR A 242 -21.27 22.97 -4.75
CA TYR A 242 -22.32 22.94 -5.77
C TYR A 242 -23.44 22.03 -5.29
N SER A 243 -24.65 22.31 -5.76
CA SER A 243 -25.77 21.38 -5.60
C SER A 243 -25.88 20.49 -6.83
N CYS A 244 -26.37 19.27 -6.64
CA CYS A 244 -26.60 18.35 -7.74
C CYS A 244 -27.73 18.85 -8.65
N ALA A 245 -27.45 19.07 -9.93
CA ALA A 245 -28.41 19.64 -10.88
C ALA A 245 -29.65 18.77 -11.16
N ILE A 246 -29.64 17.48 -10.76
CA ILE A 246 -30.76 16.56 -10.96
C ILE A 246 -31.69 16.53 -9.74
N CYS A 247 -31.14 16.38 -8.53
CA CYS A 247 -31.97 16.26 -7.32
C CYS A 247 -32.29 17.62 -6.68
N CYS A 248 -31.49 18.64 -6.96
CA CYS A 248 -31.76 20.02 -6.61
C CYS A 248 -31.69 20.87 -7.89
N PRO A 249 -32.67 20.71 -8.81
CA PRO A 249 -32.77 21.61 -9.96
C PRO A 249 -32.92 23.03 -9.42
N VAL A 250 -32.15 23.98 -9.96
CA VAL A 250 -32.12 25.36 -9.48
C VAL A 250 -33.49 26.00 -9.73
N SER A 251 -34.39 25.93 -8.75
CA SER A 251 -35.59 26.79 -8.70
C SER A 251 -35.31 28.01 -7.82
N PRO A 252 -35.59 29.24 -8.29
CA PRO A 252 -35.40 30.47 -7.53
C PRO A 252 -36.16 30.51 -6.18
N ASP A 253 -37.26 29.75 -6.07
CA ASP A 253 -38.21 29.81 -4.95
C ASP A 253 -38.22 28.57 -4.05
N SER A 254 -37.36 27.56 -4.31
CA SER A 254 -37.28 26.41 -3.41
C SER A 254 -36.40 26.77 -2.22
N GLU A 255 -37.02 26.92 -1.04
CA GLU A 255 -36.31 26.82 0.23
C GLU A 255 -35.51 25.51 0.20
N ILE A 256 -34.20 25.67 0.03
CA ILE A 256 -33.29 24.55 -0.13
C ILE A 256 -33.30 23.82 1.20
N ASN A 257 -33.97 22.67 1.25
CA ASN A 257 -33.72 21.65 2.27
C ASN A 257 -32.28 21.16 2.05
N LYS A 258 -31.32 21.96 2.54
CA LYS A 258 -29.90 21.65 2.66
C LYS A 258 -29.75 20.58 3.74
N GLU A 259 -30.28 19.39 3.50
CA GLU A 259 -29.77 18.24 4.21
C GLU A 259 -28.30 18.08 3.78
N PHE A 260 -27.42 18.04 4.78
CA PHE A 260 -25.99 18.34 4.65
C PHE A 260 -25.19 17.36 3.77
N GLU A 261 -25.84 16.35 3.19
CA GLU A 261 -25.26 15.39 2.25
C GLU A 261 -25.24 15.88 0.79
N ASP A 262 -25.97 16.94 0.44
CA ASP A 262 -26.14 17.36 -0.97
C ASP A 262 -25.12 18.40 -1.49
N VAL A 263 -24.06 18.66 -0.72
CA VAL A 263 -22.95 19.53 -1.17
C VAL A 263 -21.94 18.73 -1.97
N LEU A 264 -21.65 19.21 -3.18
CA LEU A 264 -20.72 18.59 -4.13
C LEU A 264 -19.52 19.49 -4.35
N TYR A 265 -18.34 18.88 -4.49
CA TYR A 265 -17.15 19.59 -4.94
C TYR A 265 -16.69 19.05 -6.30
N PRO A 266 -16.38 19.89 -7.29
CA PRO A 266 -16.04 19.44 -8.64
C PRO A 266 -14.79 18.56 -8.71
N PHE A 267 -13.93 18.60 -7.69
CA PHE A 267 -12.71 17.80 -7.58
C PHE A 267 -12.93 16.45 -6.87
N GLU A 268 -14.14 16.15 -6.42
CA GLU A 268 -14.49 14.85 -5.82
C GLU A 268 -14.73 13.80 -6.91
N ASN A 269 -14.19 12.59 -6.71
CA ASN A 269 -14.33 11.46 -7.64
C ASN A 269 -15.79 10.98 -7.83
N SER A 270 -16.68 11.33 -6.91
CA SER A 270 -18.11 11.00 -6.92
C SER A 270 -18.95 11.95 -7.78
N VAL A 271 -18.35 13.05 -8.24
CA VAL A 271 -19.01 14.13 -8.98
C VAL A 271 -18.65 14.05 -10.46
N ILE A 272 -19.66 14.11 -11.31
CA ILE A 272 -19.48 14.20 -12.76
C ILE A 272 -19.63 15.67 -13.16
N LYS A 273 -18.60 16.21 -13.81
CA LYS A 273 -18.65 17.51 -14.48
C LYS A 273 -19.35 17.35 -15.83
N CYS A 274 -19.96 18.42 -16.32
CA CYS A 274 -20.44 18.44 -17.70
C CYS A 274 -19.31 18.05 -18.67
N PRO A 275 -19.54 17.10 -19.60
CA PRO A 275 -18.52 16.64 -20.54
C PRO A 275 -18.21 17.66 -21.66
N ASP A 276 -19.04 18.70 -21.80
CA ASP A 276 -18.81 19.78 -22.75
C ASP A 276 -17.74 20.74 -22.20
N GLU A 277 -16.57 20.79 -22.84
CA GLU A 277 -15.47 21.68 -22.47
C GLU A 277 -15.83 23.17 -22.62
N GLU A 278 -16.83 23.50 -23.45
CA GLU A 278 -17.33 24.87 -23.58
C GLU A 278 -18.32 25.25 -22.46
N CYS A 279 -18.68 24.33 -21.56
CA CYS A 279 -19.59 24.62 -20.45
C CYS A 279 -18.91 25.56 -19.44
N THR A 280 -19.30 26.84 -19.48
CA THR A 280 -18.68 27.94 -18.71
C THR A 280 -18.86 27.83 -17.20
N PHE A 281 -19.81 27.02 -16.72
CA PHE A 281 -20.03 26.76 -15.30
C PHE A 281 -20.03 25.25 -15.02
N PRO A 282 -19.29 24.78 -14.00
CA PRO A 282 -19.25 23.37 -13.68
C PRO A 282 -20.59 22.92 -13.10
N VAL A 283 -21.37 22.23 -13.93
CA VAL A 283 -22.58 21.53 -13.48
C VAL A 283 -22.13 20.24 -12.78
N CYS A 284 -22.44 20.16 -11.49
CA CYS A 284 -22.12 18.99 -10.67
C CYS A 284 -23.34 18.08 -10.57
N VAL A 285 -23.12 16.79 -10.75
CA VAL A 285 -24.16 15.79 -10.61
C VAL A 285 -23.61 14.62 -9.81
N HIS A 286 -24.40 14.12 -8.85
CA HIS A 286 -24.08 12.87 -8.19
C HIS A 286 -24.00 11.73 -9.22
N ARG A 287 -22.96 10.89 -9.13
CA ARG A 287 -22.83 9.70 -10.01
C ARG A 287 -24.06 8.79 -10.00
N ARG A 288 -24.73 8.64 -8.85
CA ARG A 288 -25.99 7.88 -8.72
C ARG A 288 -27.16 8.52 -9.48
N CYS A 289 -27.23 9.85 -9.49
CA CYS A 289 -28.31 10.59 -10.15
C CYS A 289 -28.17 10.47 -11.66
N LEU A 290 -26.95 10.61 -12.20
CA LEU A 290 -26.72 10.44 -13.64
C LEU A 290 -27.01 9.00 -14.10
N LYS A 291 -26.59 7.98 -13.33
CA LYS A 291 -26.90 6.58 -13.66
C LYS A 291 -28.40 6.30 -13.76
N LYS A 292 -29.24 6.98 -12.98
CA LYS A 292 -30.70 6.86 -13.02
C LYS A 292 -31.35 7.73 -14.09
N ASN A 293 -30.64 8.73 -14.60
CA ASN A 293 -31.14 9.70 -15.58
C ASN A 293 -30.10 9.82 -16.72
N PRO A 294 -29.93 8.75 -17.53
CA PRO A 294 -28.90 8.72 -18.58
C PRO A 294 -29.12 9.78 -19.66
N ASP A 295 -30.36 10.20 -19.87
CA ASP A 295 -30.75 11.23 -20.84
C ASP A 295 -30.61 12.66 -20.29
N PHE A 296 -29.97 12.83 -19.13
CA PHE A 296 -29.74 14.15 -18.55
C PHE A 296 -28.88 15.01 -19.49
N VAL A 297 -29.46 16.11 -19.95
CA VAL A 297 -28.76 17.15 -20.70
C VAL A 297 -28.40 18.28 -19.74
N CYS A 298 -27.13 18.70 -19.76
CA CYS A 298 -26.66 19.84 -18.98
C CYS A 298 -27.52 21.09 -19.31
N PRO A 299 -28.16 21.74 -18.31
CA PRO A 299 -29.00 22.90 -18.54
C PRO A 299 -28.28 24.05 -19.26
N ASN A 300 -27.01 24.28 -18.89
CA ASN A 300 -26.19 25.34 -19.49
C ASN A 300 -25.78 25.04 -20.94
N CYS A 301 -25.68 23.77 -21.32
CA CYS A 301 -25.39 23.38 -22.70
C CYS A 301 -26.67 23.37 -23.54
N LYS A 302 -27.81 23.00 -22.93
CA LYS A 302 -29.11 23.03 -23.58
C LYS A 302 -29.49 24.44 -24.04
N SER A 303 -29.33 25.45 -23.16
CA SER A 303 -29.61 26.85 -23.53
C SER A 303 -28.75 27.34 -24.70
N LYS A 304 -27.47 26.96 -24.76
CA LYS A 304 -26.59 27.28 -25.90
C LYS A 304 -27.02 26.65 -27.24
N ILE A 305 -27.72 25.53 -27.21
CA ILE A 305 -28.24 24.86 -28.42
C ILE A 305 -29.53 25.55 -28.89
N GLU A 306 -30.35 26.05 -27.96
CA GLU A 306 -31.59 26.76 -28.27
C GLU A 306 -31.36 28.21 -28.74
N ASP A 307 -30.22 28.81 -28.37
CA ASP A 307 -29.81 30.17 -28.78
C ASP A 307 -29.04 30.23 -30.12
N LYS A 308 -28.83 29.09 -30.82
CA LYS A 308 -28.20 29.00 -32.14
C LYS A 308 -29.20 28.67 -33.24
#